data_AF-A0A7C6T5B2-F1
#
_entry.id   AF-A0A7C6T5B2-F1
#
_cell.length_a   1.000
_cell.length_b   1.000
_cell.length_c   1.000
_cell.angle_alpha   90.00
_cell.angle_beta   90.00
_cell.angle_gamma   90.00
#
_symmetry.space_group_name_H-M   'P 1'
#
loop_
_entity.id
_entity.type
_entity.pdbx_description
1 polymer ?
#
loop_
_entity_poly.entity_id
_entity_poly.type
_entity_poly.pdbx_seq_one_letter_code
_entity_poly.pdbx_strand_id
1 'polypeptide(L)'
;MQQQEVRRQAMLQAMQVDVWLPREQLVNAADSREHLLAWQAEAEVVLEPSVAGVGPVATAVAPTTEAKAAVARPRGEVYVSVHDKLAALQATQKPAVRIKTQIDAEPVAEETQPSVPKPIEVLAEPIPRFALQLLRADNCLVLVDLPTGEPFQSRDPDYQLLKDMLRAAGLTDKPSFMRQGAPITWPLLLAGNLMHEQNADAARACVRDLLSVELSSEPAVCIWLLGQHAVRFANAADDAPLYALQPLSAETQMWSLPSLEAVLEQPLLKRDIWRSMCAQRSLWQVQDDA
;
A
#
# COMPACT_ATOMS: atom_id res chain seq x y z
N MET A 1 -6.51 30.90 -44.80
CA MET A 1 -6.38 30.32 -43.44
C MET A 1 -5.29 31.01 -42.62
N GLN A 2 -4.00 30.94 -43.00
CA GLN A 2 -2.91 31.50 -42.19
C GLN A 2 -3.03 33.01 -41.90
N GLN A 3 -3.40 33.84 -42.89
CA GLN A 3 -3.55 35.30 -42.66
C GLN A 3 -4.76 35.67 -41.78
N GLN A 4 -5.83 34.86 -41.79
CA GLN A 4 -6.96 35.05 -40.88
C GLN A 4 -6.58 34.70 -39.45
N GLU A 5 -5.78 33.66 -39.25
CA GLU A 5 -5.32 33.24 -37.93
C GLU A 5 -4.39 34.30 -37.30
N VAL A 6 -3.49 34.92 -38.09
CA VAL A 6 -2.63 36.01 -37.60
C VAL A 6 -3.45 37.22 -37.13
N ARG A 7 -4.51 37.60 -37.86
CA ARG A 7 -5.40 38.69 -37.43
C ARG A 7 -6.19 38.35 -36.17
N ARG A 8 -6.66 37.10 -36.06
CA ARG A 8 -7.35 36.58 -34.87
C ARG A 8 -6.43 36.63 -33.64
N GLN A 9 -5.18 36.21 -33.80
CA GLN A 9 -4.16 36.25 -32.73
C GLN A 9 -3.87 37.67 -32.27
N ALA A 10 -3.69 38.62 -33.19
CA ALA A 10 -3.47 40.03 -32.84
C ALA A 10 -4.66 40.64 -32.09
N MET A 11 -5.90 40.27 -32.46
CA MET A 11 -7.10 40.72 -31.75
C MET A 11 -7.19 40.16 -30.33
N LEU A 12 -6.88 38.87 -30.15
CA LEU A 12 -6.87 38.23 -28.82
C LEU A 12 -5.78 38.81 -27.91
N GLN A 13 -4.59 39.06 -28.47
CA GLN A 13 -3.49 39.70 -27.76
C GLN A 13 -3.84 41.14 -27.36
N ALA A 14 -4.53 41.90 -28.22
CA ALA A 14 -5.02 43.23 -27.89
C ALA A 14 -6.06 43.23 -26.75
N MET A 15 -6.83 42.15 -26.63
CA MET A 15 -7.76 41.92 -25.51
C MET A 15 -7.08 41.33 -24.26
N GLN A 16 -5.75 41.24 -24.24
CA GLN A 16 -4.96 40.64 -23.16
C GLN A 16 -5.35 39.18 -22.85
N VAL A 17 -5.86 38.47 -23.85
CA VAL A 17 -6.13 37.03 -23.74
C VAL A 17 -4.86 36.29 -24.14
N ASP A 18 -4.11 35.85 -23.14
CA ASP A 18 -2.91 35.03 -23.36
C ASP A 18 -3.31 33.63 -23.84
N VAL A 19 -3.05 33.36 -25.13
CA VAL A 19 -3.29 32.03 -25.72
C VAL A 19 -2.14 31.11 -25.32
N TRP A 20 -2.26 30.48 -24.16
CA TRP A 20 -1.30 29.48 -23.69
C TRP A 20 -1.60 28.11 -24.33
N LEU A 21 -1.14 27.91 -25.57
CA LEU A 21 -1.02 26.55 -26.10
C LEU A 21 0.22 26.47 -27.00
N PRO A 22 1.38 26.03 -26.46
CA PRO A 22 2.55 25.78 -27.30
C PRO A 22 2.22 24.60 -28.21
N ARG A 23 2.01 24.90 -29.50
CA ARG A 23 1.75 23.90 -30.56
C ARG A 23 3.04 23.50 -31.28
N GLU A 24 4.10 23.20 -30.53
CA GLU A 24 5.22 22.48 -31.12
C GLU A 24 4.83 21.01 -31.26
N GLN A 25 4.91 20.48 -32.49
CA GLN A 25 4.77 19.04 -32.71
C GLN A 25 5.97 18.35 -32.07
N LEU A 26 5.70 17.50 -31.09
CA LEU A 26 6.73 16.66 -30.48
C LEU A 26 7.27 15.70 -31.54
N VAL A 27 8.60 15.55 -31.59
CA VAL A 27 9.35 14.84 -32.65
C VAL A 27 8.89 13.39 -32.89
N ASN A 28 8.19 12.77 -31.93
CA ASN A 28 7.65 11.40 -32.03
C ASN A 28 6.16 11.29 -31.66
N ALA A 29 5.40 12.40 -31.65
CA ALA A 29 3.96 12.33 -31.40
C ALA A 29 3.22 11.85 -32.66
N ALA A 30 2.28 10.92 -32.48
CA ALA A 30 1.36 10.51 -33.53
C ALA A 30 0.45 11.70 -33.94
N ASP A 31 0.11 11.77 -35.23
CA ASP A 31 -0.78 12.82 -35.73
C ASP A 31 -2.14 12.80 -35.01
N SER A 32 -2.66 14.00 -34.72
CA SER A 32 -3.98 14.13 -34.12
C SER A 32 -5.04 13.60 -35.07
N ARG A 33 -5.96 12.81 -34.53
CA ARG A 33 -7.05 12.24 -35.32
C ARG A 33 -8.00 13.36 -35.76
N GLU A 34 -8.25 13.47 -37.06
CA GLU A 34 -9.01 14.60 -37.65
C GLU A 34 -10.40 14.79 -37.05
N HIS A 35 -11.07 13.71 -36.63
CA HIS A 35 -12.40 13.78 -36.01
C HIS A 35 -12.39 14.46 -34.62
N LEU A 36 -11.25 14.58 -33.94
CA LEU A 36 -11.13 15.33 -32.68
C LEU A 36 -11.05 16.84 -32.90
N LEU A 37 -10.66 17.26 -34.11
CA LEU A 37 -10.59 18.68 -34.49
C LEU A 37 -11.87 19.17 -35.17
N ALA A 38 -12.78 18.26 -35.50
CA ALA A 38 -14.10 18.60 -36.01
C ALA A 38 -14.94 19.15 -34.84
N TRP A 39 -14.97 20.49 -34.72
CA TRP A 39 -15.89 21.16 -33.82
C TRP A 39 -17.32 20.86 -34.24
N GLN A 40 -18.04 20.07 -33.43
CA GLN A 40 -19.47 19.89 -33.59
C GLN A 40 -20.15 21.02 -32.81
N ALA A 41 -20.83 21.92 -33.52
CA ALA A 41 -21.72 22.86 -32.88
C ALA A 41 -22.84 22.04 -32.22
N GLU A 42 -22.91 22.08 -30.89
CA GLU A 42 -24.01 21.50 -30.15
C GLU A 42 -25.29 22.21 -30.60
N ALA A 43 -26.20 21.45 -31.23
CA ALA A 43 -27.46 22.01 -31.68
C ALA A 43 -28.19 22.58 -30.46
N GLU A 44 -28.54 23.87 -30.50
CA GLU A 44 -29.44 24.48 -29.53
C GLU A 44 -30.73 23.66 -29.49
N VAL A 45 -30.87 22.83 -28.46
CA VAL A 45 -32.13 22.18 -28.14
C VAL A 45 -33.06 23.29 -27.67
N VAL A 46 -33.86 23.81 -28.60
CA VAL A 46 -34.99 24.68 -28.29
C VAL A 46 -35.97 23.85 -27.46
N LEU A 47 -35.90 24.01 -26.14
CA LEU A 47 -36.87 23.47 -25.21
C LEU A 47 -38.14 24.32 -25.31
N GLU A 48 -39.05 23.96 -26.20
CA GLU A 48 -40.42 24.47 -26.12
C GLU A 48 -41.10 23.86 -24.88
N PRO A 49 -41.63 24.66 -23.94
CA PRO A 49 -42.34 24.13 -22.78
C PRO A 49 -43.67 23.52 -23.23
N SER A 50 -43.69 22.20 -23.40
CA SER A 50 -44.91 21.43 -23.61
C SER A 50 -45.73 21.44 -22.32
N VAL A 51 -46.88 22.13 -22.35
CA VAL A 51 -47.90 22.07 -21.31
C VAL A 51 -48.45 20.65 -21.22
N ALA A 52 -48.08 19.96 -20.14
CA ALA A 52 -48.49 18.60 -19.84
C ALA A 52 -50.00 18.52 -19.58
N GLY A 53 -50.75 18.03 -20.58
CA GLY A 53 -52.07 17.43 -20.40
C GLY A 53 -51.92 15.96 -20.00
N VAL A 54 -52.57 15.59 -18.90
CA VAL A 54 -52.59 14.23 -18.33
C VAL A 54 -53.35 13.25 -19.23
N GLY A 55 -52.75 12.10 -19.51
CA GLY A 55 -53.41 10.94 -20.14
C GLY A 55 -52.52 9.68 -20.06
N PRO A 56 -53.01 8.52 -19.56
CA PRO A 56 -52.15 7.38 -19.21
C PRO A 56 -52.14 6.22 -20.23
N VAL A 57 -51.32 5.20 -19.90
CA VAL A 57 -51.22 3.82 -20.48
C VAL A 57 -50.39 3.77 -21.79
N ALA A 58 -49.43 2.85 -22.04
CA ALA A 58 -49.29 1.44 -21.67
C ALA A 58 -47.81 1.00 -21.64
N THR A 59 -47.52 0.03 -20.78
CA THR A 59 -46.24 -0.71 -20.71
C THR A 59 -46.21 -1.84 -21.74
N ALA A 60 -45.15 -1.93 -22.56
CA ALA A 60 -44.79 -3.16 -23.29
C ALA A 60 -43.27 -3.26 -23.58
N VAL A 61 -42.69 -4.21 -22.85
CA VAL A 61 -41.42 -4.96 -22.93
C VAL A 61 -40.78 -5.15 -24.34
N ALA A 62 -39.45 -5.00 -24.46
CA ALA A 62 -38.44 -6.02 -24.86
C ALA A 62 -37.02 -5.39 -25.04
N PRO A 63 -35.94 -6.15 -25.30
CA PRO A 63 -34.93 -6.54 -24.31
C PRO A 63 -33.55 -5.88 -24.53
N THR A 64 -32.79 -5.66 -23.45
CA THR A 64 -31.41 -5.17 -23.50
C THR A 64 -30.43 -6.34 -23.49
N THR A 65 -29.70 -6.51 -24.59
CA THR A 65 -28.50 -7.33 -24.68
C THR A 65 -27.32 -6.49 -24.16
N GLU A 66 -26.76 -6.87 -23.01
CA GLU A 66 -25.59 -6.22 -22.42
C GLU A 66 -24.31 -6.63 -23.15
N ALA A 67 -23.69 -5.67 -23.84
CA ALA A 67 -22.33 -5.78 -24.36
C ALA A 67 -21.38 -4.87 -23.55
N LYS A 68 -20.44 -5.56 -22.92
CA LYS A 68 -19.34 -5.14 -22.04
C LYS A 68 -18.46 -4.04 -22.66
N ALA A 69 -18.39 -2.86 -22.04
CA ALA A 69 -17.42 -1.81 -22.37
C ALA A 69 -16.30 -1.76 -21.32
N ALA A 70 -15.09 -2.15 -21.73
CA ALA A 70 -13.86 -1.99 -20.97
C ALA A 70 -13.37 -0.53 -21.06
N VAL A 71 -13.16 0.12 -19.92
CA VAL A 71 -12.54 1.45 -19.85
C VAL A 71 -11.10 1.28 -19.38
N ALA A 72 -10.16 1.40 -20.33
CA ALA A 72 -8.75 1.61 -20.06
C ALA A 72 -8.52 3.10 -19.72
N ARG A 73 -7.94 3.38 -18.55
CA ARG A 73 -7.49 4.73 -18.15
C ARG A 73 -6.04 4.96 -18.62
N PRO A 74 -5.70 6.11 -19.21
CA PRO A 74 -4.32 6.46 -19.48
C PRO A 74 -3.62 7.03 -18.23
N ARG A 75 -2.34 6.70 -18.17
CA ARG A 75 -1.33 7.00 -17.15
C ARG A 75 -0.61 8.29 -17.53
N GLY A 76 -0.28 9.13 -16.54
CA GLY A 76 0.79 10.12 -16.68
C GLY A 76 0.62 11.38 -15.85
N GLU A 77 0.83 11.31 -14.54
CA GLU A 77 1.21 12.49 -13.75
C GLU A 77 2.55 12.21 -13.07
N VAL A 78 3.53 13.04 -13.42
CA VAL A 78 4.88 13.04 -12.87
C VAL A 78 4.82 13.77 -11.54
N TYR A 79 4.87 13.04 -10.43
CA TYR A 79 5.08 13.61 -9.10
C TYR A 79 6.57 13.88 -8.89
N VAL A 80 6.96 15.15 -8.87
CA VAL A 80 8.28 15.56 -8.37
C VAL A 80 8.15 15.67 -6.86
N SER A 81 8.86 14.81 -6.14
CA SER A 81 8.81 14.74 -4.68
C SER A 81 9.46 15.97 -4.04
N VAL A 82 8.90 16.43 -2.92
CA VAL A 82 9.40 17.57 -2.12
C VAL A 82 10.81 17.31 -1.56
N HIS A 83 11.25 16.05 -1.53
CA HIS A 83 12.56 15.63 -1.06
C HIS A 83 13.71 16.06 -1.97
N ASP A 84 13.49 16.17 -3.29
CA ASP A 84 14.50 16.63 -4.25
C ASP A 84 14.88 18.11 -4.04
N LYS A 85 13.93 18.93 -3.58
CA LYS A 85 14.20 20.35 -3.27
C LYS A 85 14.98 20.54 -1.97
N LEU A 86 14.90 19.58 -1.05
CA LEU A 86 15.63 19.63 0.24
C LEU A 86 17.08 19.15 0.08
N ALA A 87 17.33 18.17 -0.80
CA ALA A 87 18.68 17.71 -1.14
C ALA A 87 19.51 18.78 -1.90
N ALA A 88 18.86 19.59 -2.74
CA ALA A 88 19.52 20.65 -3.50
C ALA A 88 20.01 21.82 -2.62
N LEU A 89 19.43 22.02 -1.42
CA LEU A 89 19.81 23.09 -0.49
C LEU A 89 20.93 22.68 0.48
N GLN A 90 21.20 21.39 0.64
CA GLN A 90 22.26 20.87 1.52
C GLN A 90 23.61 20.69 0.80
N ALA A 91 23.64 20.76 -0.53
CA ALA A 91 24.86 20.62 -1.34
C ALA A 91 25.74 21.88 -1.39
N THR A 92 25.34 22.99 -0.76
CA THR A 92 26.10 24.26 -0.75
C THR A 92 26.93 24.52 0.50
N GLN A 93 27.05 23.57 1.43
CA GLN A 93 27.94 23.72 2.59
C GLN A 93 29.30 23.05 2.35
N LYS A 94 30.27 23.92 2.06
CA LYS A 94 31.70 23.67 1.87
C LYS A 94 32.35 23.14 3.17
N PRO A 95 33.12 22.04 3.18
CA PRO A 95 33.87 21.63 4.36
C PRO A 95 35.22 22.36 4.40
N ALA A 96 35.56 22.94 5.55
CA ALA A 96 36.85 23.58 5.77
C ALA A 96 37.49 23.07 7.07
N VAL A 97 38.69 22.51 6.90
CA VAL A 97 39.83 22.49 7.83
C VAL A 97 39.92 21.37 8.89
N ARG A 98 40.82 20.43 8.57
CA ARG A 98 41.65 19.62 9.48
C ARG A 98 42.47 20.50 10.42
N ILE A 99 42.59 20.13 11.70
CA ILE A 99 43.87 20.20 12.43
C ILE A 99 44.01 18.94 13.31
N LYS A 100 45.09 18.19 13.09
CA LYS A 100 45.65 17.14 13.96
C LYS A 100 46.47 17.82 15.08
N THR A 101 46.70 17.16 16.22
CA THR A 101 48.04 16.95 16.83
C THR A 101 47.97 16.21 18.19
N GLN A 102 48.76 15.12 18.27
CA GLN A 102 49.48 14.44 19.39
C GLN A 102 48.77 14.16 20.72
N ILE A 103 48.66 12.90 21.18
CA ILE A 103 49.69 11.96 21.69
C ILE A 103 50.38 12.50 22.95
N ASP A 104 50.03 11.93 24.10
CA ASP A 104 50.99 11.54 25.14
C ASP A 104 50.50 10.27 25.85
N ALA A 105 51.39 9.26 25.88
CA ALA A 105 51.40 8.12 26.79
C ALA A 105 52.11 8.60 28.10
N GLU A 106 52.07 7.99 29.28
CA GLU A 106 52.08 6.58 29.69
C GLU A 106 51.89 6.55 31.26
N PRO A 107 52.21 5.50 32.05
CA PRO A 107 51.29 4.64 32.82
C PRO A 107 51.45 4.73 34.36
N VAL A 108 50.59 4.09 35.17
CA VAL A 108 50.98 3.45 36.46
C VAL A 108 49.97 2.34 36.86
N ALA A 109 50.54 1.13 37.06
CA ALA A 109 50.21 -0.03 37.91
C ALA A 109 48.78 -0.18 38.50
N GLU A 110 48.05 -1.28 38.24
CA GLU A 110 48.23 -2.68 38.69
C GLU A 110 47.77 -2.91 40.14
N GLU A 111 46.57 -3.47 40.32
CA GLU A 111 46.28 -4.37 41.44
C GLU A 111 45.21 -5.41 41.04
N THR A 112 45.44 -6.64 41.50
CA THR A 112 44.99 -7.90 40.93
C THR A 112 43.98 -8.59 41.85
N GLN A 113 42.79 -8.92 41.30
CA GLN A 113 41.88 -10.07 41.61
C GLN A 113 41.16 -10.11 42.99
N PRO A 114 40.03 -10.87 43.16
CA PRO A 114 39.57 -12.01 42.36
C PRO A 114 38.06 -12.05 41.97
N SER A 115 37.77 -13.06 41.15
CA SER A 115 36.54 -13.43 40.46
C SER A 115 35.23 -13.42 41.25
N VAL A 116 34.18 -12.88 40.62
CA VAL A 116 32.79 -13.31 40.80
C VAL A 116 32.26 -13.72 39.42
N PRO A 117 31.83 -14.99 39.21
CA PRO A 117 31.25 -15.40 37.94
C PRO A 117 29.73 -15.12 37.94
N LYS A 118 29.21 -14.74 36.76
CA LYS A 118 27.81 -14.54 36.34
C LYS A 118 27.24 -13.12 36.52
N PRO A 119 26.23 -12.74 35.72
CA PRO A 119 25.60 -13.45 34.59
C PRO A 119 25.83 -12.81 33.22
N ILE A 120 25.70 -13.66 32.19
CA ILE A 120 25.61 -13.33 30.77
C ILE A 120 24.62 -12.17 30.59
N GLU A 121 25.12 -11.03 30.12
CA GLU A 121 24.29 -9.97 29.55
C GLU A 121 23.59 -10.55 28.32
N VAL A 122 22.43 -11.17 28.54
CA VAL A 122 21.44 -11.28 27.48
C VAL A 122 21.12 -9.83 27.16
N LEU A 123 21.65 -9.35 26.04
CA LEU A 123 21.21 -8.13 25.38
C LEU A 123 19.69 -8.18 25.35
N ALA A 124 19.05 -7.56 26.34
CA ALA A 124 17.61 -7.51 26.42
C ALA A 124 17.18 -6.76 25.16
N GLU A 125 16.62 -7.49 24.21
CA GLU A 125 16.10 -6.87 23.01
C GLU A 125 15.12 -5.78 23.44
N PRO A 126 15.24 -4.58 22.86
CA PRO A 126 14.35 -3.48 23.22
C PRO A 126 12.90 -3.94 23.06
N ILE A 127 12.04 -3.57 24.02
CA ILE A 127 10.62 -3.90 24.00
C ILE A 127 10.08 -3.53 22.61
N PRO A 128 9.64 -4.52 21.81
CA PRO A 128 9.18 -4.22 20.46
C PRO A 128 7.96 -3.31 20.54
N ARG A 129 7.77 -2.44 19.57
CA ARG A 129 6.56 -1.59 19.48
C ARG A 129 6.02 -1.76 18.08
N PHE A 130 4.82 -2.32 17.99
CA PHE A 130 4.19 -2.55 16.71
C PHE A 130 2.67 -2.59 16.88
N ALA A 131 1.96 -2.42 15.76
CA ALA A 131 0.53 -2.61 15.71
C ALA A 131 0.20 -3.54 14.53
N LEU A 132 -0.49 -4.64 14.80
CA LEU A 132 -0.92 -5.58 13.76
C LEU A 132 -2.43 -5.56 13.62
N GLN A 133 -2.93 -5.51 12.40
CA GLN A 133 -4.35 -5.65 12.11
C GLN A 133 -4.63 -7.01 11.48
N LEU A 134 -5.60 -7.72 12.05
CA LEU A 134 -6.06 -9.00 11.53
C LEU A 134 -7.34 -8.80 10.72
N LEU A 135 -7.34 -9.29 9.49
CA LEU A 135 -8.48 -9.26 8.60
C LEU A 135 -8.75 -10.66 8.07
N ARG A 136 -10.02 -10.92 7.73
CA ARG A 136 -10.45 -12.19 7.16
C ARG A 136 -10.95 -11.99 5.73
N ALA A 137 -10.49 -12.82 4.81
CA ALA A 137 -10.91 -12.85 3.41
C ALA A 137 -11.18 -14.29 2.98
N ASP A 138 -12.44 -14.71 3.07
CA ASP A 138 -12.90 -16.08 2.76
C ASP A 138 -12.07 -17.14 3.51
N ASN A 139 -11.35 -18.00 2.79
CA ASN A 139 -10.50 -19.06 3.35
C ASN A 139 -9.08 -18.58 3.72
N CYS A 140 -8.82 -17.28 3.61
CA CYS A 140 -7.54 -16.66 3.95
C CYS A 140 -7.67 -15.72 5.14
N LEU A 141 -6.66 -15.77 5.99
CA LEU A 141 -6.45 -14.81 7.06
C LEU A 141 -5.34 -13.84 6.65
N VAL A 142 -5.47 -12.57 6.95
CA VAL A 142 -4.50 -11.54 6.55
C VAL A 142 -4.06 -10.79 7.80
N LEU A 143 -2.77 -10.89 8.12
CA LEU A 143 -2.13 -10.17 9.20
C LEU A 143 -1.27 -9.05 8.61
N VAL A 144 -1.61 -7.81 8.93
CA VAL A 144 -0.96 -6.62 8.36
C VAL A 144 -0.28 -5.79 9.42
N ASP A 145 0.94 -5.37 9.13
CA ASP A 145 1.72 -4.43 9.94
C ASP A 145 1.29 -2.97 9.70
N LEU A 146 0.98 -2.27 10.78
CA LEU A 146 0.56 -0.86 10.78
C LEU A 146 1.63 0.00 11.47
N PRO A 147 2.45 0.76 10.72
CA PRO A 147 3.51 1.58 11.30
C PRO A 147 2.97 2.71 12.19
N THR A 148 1.81 3.29 11.83
CA THR A 148 1.18 4.38 12.56
C THR A 148 0.35 3.90 13.76
N GLY A 149 0.00 2.61 13.82
CA GLY A 149 -0.90 2.05 14.83
C GLY A 149 -2.36 2.45 14.73
N GLU A 150 -2.74 3.16 13.66
CA GLU A 150 -4.13 3.50 13.34
C GLU A 150 -4.78 2.38 12.51
N PRO A 151 -6.07 2.06 12.77
CA PRO A 151 -6.78 1.08 11.95
C PRO A 151 -6.97 1.60 10.52
N PHE A 152 -7.04 0.67 9.56
CA PHE A 152 -7.31 1.03 8.16
C PHE A 152 -8.57 1.88 7.98
N GLN A 153 -8.41 3.00 7.28
CA GLN A 153 -9.49 3.83 6.79
C GLN A 153 -9.77 3.51 5.32
N SER A 154 -11.03 3.66 4.90
CA SER A 154 -11.45 3.37 3.52
C SER A 154 -10.72 4.16 2.44
N ARG A 155 -10.10 5.30 2.80
CA ARG A 155 -9.38 6.19 1.87
C ARG A 155 -7.86 5.95 1.87
N ASP A 156 -7.35 5.10 2.74
CA ASP A 156 -5.91 4.89 2.85
C ASP A 156 -5.36 4.15 1.63
N PRO A 157 -4.21 4.59 1.08
CA PRO A 157 -3.61 3.96 -0.09
C PRO A 157 -3.18 2.52 0.19
N ASP A 158 -2.73 2.21 1.40
CA ASP A 158 -2.38 0.84 1.83
C ASP A 158 -3.60 -0.08 1.81
N TYR A 159 -4.74 0.39 2.33
CA TYR A 159 -5.97 -0.39 2.31
C TYR A 159 -6.48 -0.62 0.89
N GLN A 160 -6.41 0.40 0.02
CA GLN A 160 -6.76 0.24 -1.39
C GLN A 160 -5.85 -0.77 -2.09
N LEU A 161 -4.54 -0.73 -1.84
CA LEU A 161 -3.59 -1.71 -2.37
C LEU A 161 -3.91 -3.13 -1.89
N LEU A 162 -4.22 -3.29 -0.60
CA LEU A 162 -4.61 -4.58 -0.04
C LEU A 162 -5.87 -5.13 -0.72
N LYS A 163 -6.90 -4.29 -0.89
CA LYS A 163 -8.13 -4.64 -1.62
C LYS A 163 -7.85 -5.08 -3.05
N ASP A 164 -7.00 -4.33 -3.76
CA ASP A 164 -6.59 -4.67 -5.12
C ASP A 164 -5.83 -6.01 -5.16
N MET A 165 -4.97 -6.30 -4.17
CA MET A 165 -4.27 -7.58 -4.05
C MET A 165 -5.24 -8.75 -3.80
N LEU A 166 -6.20 -8.58 -2.87
CA LEU A 166 -7.23 -9.59 -2.60
C LEU A 166 -8.08 -9.88 -3.83
N ARG A 167 -8.54 -8.82 -4.51
CA ARG A 167 -9.25 -8.92 -5.79
C ARG A 167 -8.43 -9.67 -6.83
N ALA A 168 -7.14 -9.38 -6.93
CA ALA A 168 -6.26 -9.99 -7.92
C ALA A 168 -5.96 -11.48 -7.59
N ALA A 169 -5.97 -11.86 -6.31
CA ALA A 169 -5.94 -13.26 -5.88
C ALA A 169 -7.24 -14.02 -6.20
N GLY A 170 -8.36 -13.30 -6.37
CA GLY A 170 -9.70 -13.86 -6.54
C GLY A 170 -10.43 -14.11 -5.23
N LEU A 171 -10.01 -13.44 -4.15
CA LEU A 171 -10.68 -13.41 -2.85
C LEU A 171 -11.69 -12.26 -2.80
N THR A 172 -12.54 -12.24 -1.79
CA THR A 172 -13.47 -11.13 -1.55
C THR A 172 -12.75 -9.78 -1.43
N ASP A 173 -13.26 -8.77 -2.13
CA ASP A 173 -12.72 -7.39 -2.13
C ASP A 173 -13.00 -6.67 -0.79
N LYS A 174 -13.91 -7.18 0.04
CA LYS A 174 -14.25 -6.60 1.34
C LYS A 174 -13.84 -7.55 2.46
N PRO A 175 -12.59 -7.44 2.95
CA PRO A 175 -12.17 -8.25 4.07
C PRO A 175 -12.93 -7.84 5.34
N SER A 176 -13.32 -8.84 6.14
CA SER A 176 -13.97 -8.63 7.43
C SER A 176 -12.91 -8.30 8.47
N PHE A 177 -13.02 -7.12 9.08
CA PHE A 177 -12.15 -6.72 10.18
C PHE A 177 -12.45 -7.55 11.42
N MET A 178 -11.45 -8.26 11.93
CA MET A 178 -11.58 -8.99 13.18
C MET A 178 -11.53 -8.03 14.37
N ARG A 179 -12.11 -8.43 15.50
CA ARG A 179 -12.11 -7.67 16.77
C ARG A 179 -12.58 -6.21 16.63
N GLN A 180 -13.71 -6.02 15.95
CA GLN A 180 -14.34 -4.70 15.75
C GLN A 180 -13.43 -3.67 15.05
N GLY A 181 -12.38 -4.15 14.34
CA GLY A 181 -11.42 -3.29 13.65
C GLY A 181 -10.34 -2.68 14.53
N ALA A 182 -10.24 -3.05 15.81
CA ALA A 182 -9.16 -2.57 16.67
C ALA A 182 -7.83 -3.28 16.35
N PRO A 183 -6.74 -2.55 16.08
CA PRO A 183 -5.44 -3.14 15.86
C PRO A 183 -4.87 -3.70 17.17
N ILE A 184 -4.08 -4.78 17.05
CA ILE A 184 -3.35 -5.39 18.14
C ILE A 184 -2.10 -4.55 18.37
N THR A 185 -2.09 -3.74 19.41
CA THR A 185 -0.95 -2.91 19.78
C THR A 185 -0.08 -3.62 20.81
N TRP A 186 1.23 -3.64 20.56
CA TRP A 186 2.25 -4.07 21.49
C TRP A 186 3.15 -2.87 21.81
N PRO A 187 3.47 -2.57 23.08
CA PRO A 187 3.16 -3.28 24.32
C PRO A 187 1.67 -3.39 24.67
N LEU A 188 1.23 -4.54 25.20
CA LEU A 188 -0.14 -4.70 25.67
C LEU A 188 -0.34 -3.88 26.96
N LEU A 189 -1.20 -2.86 26.86
CA LEU A 189 -1.62 -2.03 27.98
C LEU A 189 -2.97 -2.52 28.48
N LEU A 190 -2.97 -3.38 29.50
CA LEU A 190 -4.22 -3.74 30.18
C LEU A 190 -4.46 -2.70 31.29
N ALA A 191 -5.49 -1.86 31.13
CA ALA A 191 -5.91 -0.88 32.12
C ALA A 191 -4.80 0.10 32.59
N GLY A 192 -3.89 0.49 31.69
CA GLY A 192 -2.83 1.47 31.97
C GLY A 192 -1.57 0.91 32.64
N ASN A 193 -1.53 -0.39 32.97
CA ASN A 193 -0.34 -1.05 33.48
C ASN A 193 0.29 -1.96 32.41
N LEU A 194 1.62 -1.94 32.33
CA LEU A 194 2.39 -2.87 31.53
C LEU A 194 2.22 -4.28 32.10
N MET A 195 1.76 -5.24 31.29
CA MET A 195 1.90 -6.65 31.70
C MET A 195 3.40 -6.96 31.85
N HIS A 196 3.74 -7.71 32.91
CA HIS A 196 5.12 -8.07 33.21
C HIS A 196 5.65 -9.02 32.12
N GLU A 197 6.91 -8.81 31.70
CA GLU A 197 7.63 -9.48 30.60
C GLU A 197 7.13 -9.15 29.18
N GLN A 198 7.36 -7.91 28.72
CA GLN A 198 7.05 -7.46 27.35
C GLN A 198 8.19 -7.74 26.36
N ASN A 199 8.70 -8.96 26.39
CA ASN A 199 9.82 -9.40 25.56
C ASN A 199 9.31 -9.80 24.15
N ALA A 200 10.21 -9.88 23.17
CA ALA A 200 9.88 -10.30 21.81
C ALA A 200 9.22 -11.70 21.75
N ASP A 201 9.66 -12.61 22.62
CA ASP A 201 9.07 -13.95 22.73
C ASP A 201 7.64 -13.94 23.25
N ALA A 202 7.32 -13.05 24.20
CA ALA A 202 5.96 -12.89 24.70
C ALA A 202 5.04 -12.30 23.63
N ALA A 203 5.54 -11.35 22.84
CA ALA A 203 4.83 -10.78 21.69
C ALA A 203 4.51 -11.87 20.66
N ARG A 204 5.50 -12.71 20.32
CA ARG A 204 5.34 -13.85 19.41
C ARG A 204 4.32 -14.86 19.93
N ALA A 205 4.41 -15.22 21.21
CA ALA A 205 3.46 -16.14 21.84
C ALA A 205 2.03 -15.59 21.78
N CYS A 206 1.83 -14.29 22.05
CA CYS A 206 0.53 -13.64 21.98
C CYS A 206 -0.06 -13.64 20.56
N VAL A 207 0.73 -13.26 19.55
CA VAL A 207 0.27 -13.26 18.15
C VAL A 207 -0.07 -14.67 17.69
N ARG A 208 0.76 -15.67 18.02
CA ARG A 208 0.51 -17.07 17.64
C ARG A 208 -0.70 -17.67 18.36
N ASP A 209 -0.87 -17.38 19.64
CA ASP A 209 -2.03 -17.79 20.41
C ASP A 209 -3.30 -17.20 19.80
N LEU A 210 -3.28 -15.91 19.46
CA LEU A 210 -4.38 -15.25 18.76
C LEU A 210 -4.69 -15.91 17.42
N LEU A 211 -3.69 -16.16 16.57
CA LEU A 211 -3.89 -16.88 15.31
C LEU A 211 -4.50 -18.27 15.54
N SER A 212 -4.06 -18.98 16.58
CA SER A 212 -4.59 -20.31 16.90
C SER A 212 -6.06 -20.28 17.36
N VAL A 213 -6.45 -19.26 18.13
CA VAL A 213 -7.85 -19.05 18.56
C VAL A 213 -8.73 -18.73 17.35
N GLU A 214 -8.28 -17.87 16.45
CA GLU A 214 -9.03 -17.48 15.25
C GLU A 214 -9.18 -18.66 14.27
N LEU A 215 -8.12 -19.46 14.07
CA LEU A 215 -8.17 -20.69 13.27
C LEU A 215 -9.10 -21.75 13.87
N SER A 216 -9.18 -21.81 15.20
CA SER A 216 -10.09 -22.73 15.90
C SER A 216 -11.56 -22.29 15.78
N SER A 217 -11.81 -20.98 15.74
CA SER A 217 -13.16 -20.44 15.55
C SER A 217 -13.66 -20.68 14.14
N GLU A 218 -12.85 -20.38 13.13
CA GLU A 218 -13.21 -20.60 11.73
C GLU A 218 -11.95 -20.88 10.90
N PRO A 219 -11.81 -22.10 10.33
CA PRO A 219 -10.56 -22.56 9.74
C PRO A 219 -10.16 -21.75 8.51
N ALA A 220 -8.85 -21.55 8.33
CA ALA A 220 -8.27 -20.91 7.15
C ALA A 220 -7.10 -21.73 6.62
N VAL A 221 -6.99 -21.82 5.29
CA VAL A 221 -5.97 -22.62 4.60
C VAL A 221 -4.65 -21.85 4.48
N CYS A 222 -4.73 -20.53 4.26
CA CYS A 222 -3.57 -19.68 4.08
C CYS A 222 -3.65 -18.41 4.94
N ILE A 223 -2.52 -18.03 5.53
CA ILE A 223 -2.35 -16.78 6.27
C ILE A 223 -1.38 -15.90 5.50
N TRP A 224 -1.77 -14.67 5.17
CA TRP A 224 -0.89 -13.68 4.55
C TRP A 224 -0.25 -12.83 5.64
N LEU A 225 1.08 -12.81 5.70
CA LEU A 225 1.86 -12.02 6.63
C LEU A 225 2.45 -10.84 5.89
N LEU A 226 1.91 -9.64 6.10
CA LEU A 226 2.33 -8.42 5.42
C LEU A 226 3.12 -7.52 6.38
N GLY A 227 4.41 -7.36 6.11
CA GLY A 227 5.28 -6.49 6.90
C GLY A 227 6.22 -7.24 7.84
N GLN A 228 7.25 -6.54 8.30
CA GLN A 228 8.35 -7.15 9.06
C GLN A 228 7.88 -7.67 10.41
N HIS A 229 7.05 -6.92 11.13
CA HIS A 229 6.55 -7.35 12.42
C HIS A 229 5.59 -8.53 12.29
N ALA A 230 4.71 -8.52 11.28
CA ALA A 230 3.82 -9.65 11.00
C ALA A 230 4.62 -10.94 10.72
N VAL A 231 5.67 -10.86 9.90
CA VAL A 231 6.54 -11.99 9.57
C VAL A 231 7.33 -12.45 10.80
N ARG A 232 7.93 -11.54 11.56
CA ARG A 232 8.78 -11.86 12.72
C ARG A 232 8.01 -12.51 13.87
N PHE A 233 6.80 -12.03 14.16
CA PHE A 233 6.01 -12.47 15.32
C PHE A 233 5.00 -13.58 15.01
N ALA A 234 4.64 -13.82 13.75
CA ALA A 234 3.85 -14.99 13.39
C ALA A 234 4.73 -16.24 13.18
N ASN A 235 5.91 -16.06 12.57
CA ASN A 235 6.82 -17.17 12.31
C ASN A 235 7.57 -17.62 13.57
N ALA A 236 8.10 -18.85 13.53
CA ALA A 236 8.95 -19.37 14.60
C ALA A 236 10.36 -18.74 14.60
N ALA A 237 10.84 -18.33 13.43
CA ALA A 237 12.12 -17.68 13.25
C ALA A 237 11.92 -16.18 12.95
N ASP A 238 12.83 -15.34 13.45
CA ASP A 238 12.77 -13.88 13.25
C ASP A 238 13.00 -13.46 11.80
N ASP A 239 13.83 -14.19 11.06
CA ASP A 239 14.17 -13.92 9.67
C ASP A 239 13.61 -15.03 8.77
N ALA A 240 12.34 -14.87 8.37
CA ALA A 240 11.70 -15.75 7.41
C ALA A 240 11.86 -15.21 5.98
N PRO A 241 12.19 -16.07 5.00
CA PRO A 241 12.35 -15.64 3.62
C PRO A 241 11.04 -15.09 3.06
N LEU A 242 11.11 -13.89 2.47
CA LEU A 242 9.99 -13.28 1.76
C LEU A 242 9.58 -14.14 0.56
N TYR A 243 8.29 -14.13 0.24
CA TYR A 243 7.65 -14.88 -0.85
C TYR A 243 7.66 -16.42 -0.69
N ALA A 244 8.15 -16.93 0.43
CA ALA A 244 8.09 -18.35 0.75
C ALA A 244 6.82 -18.68 1.55
N LEU A 245 6.39 -19.95 1.43
CA LEU A 245 5.39 -20.54 2.30
C LEU A 245 6.06 -21.24 3.48
N GLN A 246 5.51 -21.04 4.67
CA GLN A 246 5.93 -21.72 5.89
C GLN A 246 4.72 -22.38 6.55
N PRO A 247 4.82 -23.66 6.95
CA PRO A 247 3.70 -24.32 7.64
C PRO A 247 3.55 -23.75 9.06
N LEU A 248 2.34 -23.31 9.42
CA LEU A 248 2.00 -22.96 10.82
C LEU A 248 1.44 -24.18 11.57
N SER A 249 0.56 -24.91 10.89
CA SER A 249 -0.12 -26.12 11.36
C SER A 249 -0.22 -27.10 10.20
N ALA A 250 -0.72 -28.33 10.44
CA ALA A 250 -0.83 -29.36 9.40
C ALA A 250 -1.69 -28.91 8.19
N GLU A 251 -2.68 -28.04 8.42
CA GLU A 251 -3.66 -27.61 7.42
C GLU A 251 -3.49 -26.14 6.99
N THR A 252 -2.62 -25.38 7.66
CA THR A 252 -2.50 -23.93 7.46
C THR A 252 -1.08 -23.52 7.09
N GLN A 253 -0.96 -22.86 5.94
CA GLN A 253 0.30 -22.30 5.43
C GLN A 253 0.34 -20.79 5.68
N MET A 254 1.54 -20.25 5.94
CA MET A 254 1.81 -18.81 6.08
C MET A 254 2.60 -18.33 4.87
N TRP A 255 2.16 -17.24 4.26
CA TRP A 255 2.82 -16.61 3.13
C TRP A 255 3.41 -15.26 3.55
N SER A 256 4.74 -15.16 3.54
CA SER A 256 5.46 -13.97 4.01
C SER A 256 5.63 -12.94 2.90
N LEU A 257 5.25 -11.69 3.17
CA LEU A 257 5.25 -10.58 2.22
C LEU A 257 5.87 -9.31 2.83
N PRO A 258 6.43 -8.42 1.99
CA PRO A 258 6.87 -7.09 2.45
C PRO A 258 5.69 -6.25 2.97
N SER A 259 5.99 -5.15 3.67
CA SER A 259 4.98 -4.20 4.14
C SER A 259 4.28 -3.51 2.97
N LEU A 260 3.02 -3.11 3.15
CA LEU A 260 2.25 -2.41 2.11
C LEU A 260 2.93 -1.08 1.73
N GLU A 261 3.48 -0.36 2.70
CA GLU A 261 4.26 0.86 2.49
C GLU A 261 5.44 0.63 1.54
N ALA A 262 6.26 -0.42 1.78
CA ALA A 262 7.38 -0.74 0.91
C ALA A 262 6.94 -1.07 -0.54
N VAL A 263 5.77 -1.69 -0.69
CA VAL A 263 5.19 -2.02 -2.01
C VAL A 263 4.64 -0.78 -2.72
N LEU A 264 4.17 0.22 -1.98
CA LEU A 264 3.78 1.51 -2.52
C LEU A 264 5.00 2.32 -2.98
N GLU A 265 6.06 2.35 -2.18
CA GLU A 265 7.31 3.05 -2.52
C GLU A 265 8.02 2.42 -3.72
N GLN A 266 8.08 1.08 -3.77
CA GLN A 266 8.85 0.33 -4.75
C GLN A 266 7.94 -0.49 -5.66
N PRO A 267 7.50 0.04 -6.82
CA PRO A 267 6.55 -0.64 -7.69
C PRO A 267 7.09 -1.93 -8.30
N LEU A 268 8.41 -2.17 -8.27
CA LEU A 268 9.02 -3.42 -8.73
C LEU A 268 8.61 -4.61 -7.87
N LEU A 269 8.40 -4.40 -6.56
CA LEU A 269 7.98 -5.46 -5.63
C LEU A 269 6.62 -6.04 -5.99
N LYS A 270 5.73 -5.26 -6.61
CA LYS A 270 4.41 -5.73 -7.07
C LYS A 270 4.52 -6.89 -8.06
N ARG A 271 5.55 -6.89 -8.91
CA ARG A 271 5.78 -7.98 -9.87
C ARG A 271 6.14 -9.28 -9.16
N ASP A 272 7.01 -9.20 -8.16
CA ASP A 272 7.51 -10.38 -7.47
C ASP A 272 6.44 -10.94 -6.53
N ILE A 273 5.66 -10.06 -5.87
CA ILE A 273 4.42 -10.42 -5.17
C ILE A 273 3.46 -11.13 -6.11
N TRP A 274 3.16 -10.55 -7.27
CA TRP A 274 2.23 -11.13 -8.23
C TRP A 274 2.67 -12.52 -8.70
N ARG A 275 3.96 -12.70 -9.02
CA ARG A 275 4.51 -14.00 -9.40
C ARG A 275 4.35 -15.04 -8.29
N SER A 276 4.71 -14.67 -7.07
CA SER A 276 4.54 -15.54 -5.91
C SER A 276 3.06 -15.85 -5.66
N MET A 277 2.17 -14.87 -5.81
CA MET A 277 0.74 -15.03 -5.64
C MET A 277 0.15 -16.00 -6.66
N CYS A 278 0.54 -15.88 -7.94
CA CYS A 278 0.11 -16.81 -8.98
C CYS A 278 0.56 -18.25 -8.70
N ALA A 279 1.78 -18.44 -8.16
CA ALA A 279 2.29 -19.76 -7.81
C ALA A 279 1.50 -20.41 -6.66
N GLN A 280 1.08 -19.62 -5.67
CA GLN A 280 0.37 -20.12 -4.48
C GLN A 280 -1.15 -20.06 -4.58
N ARG A 281 -1.69 -19.55 -5.69
CA ARG A 281 -3.13 -19.32 -5.89
C ARG A 281 -3.98 -20.56 -5.68
N SER A 282 -3.44 -21.74 -6.03
CA SER A 282 -4.13 -23.02 -5.89
C SER A 282 -4.45 -23.40 -4.44
N LEU A 283 -3.80 -22.79 -3.45
CA LEU A 283 -4.02 -23.11 -2.03
C LEU A 283 -5.33 -22.55 -1.48
N TRP A 284 -5.73 -21.37 -1.94
CA TRP A 284 -6.90 -20.67 -1.41
C TRP A 284 -8.02 -20.51 -2.41
N GLN A 285 -7.79 -20.80 -3.69
CA GLN A 285 -8.90 -20.96 -4.62
C GLN A 285 -9.62 -22.25 -4.28
N VAL A 286 -10.81 -22.09 -3.71
CA VAL A 286 -11.80 -23.17 -3.68
C VAL A 286 -12.05 -23.52 -5.15
N GLN A 287 -11.74 -24.75 -5.55
CA GLN A 287 -12.37 -25.28 -6.75
C GLN A 287 -13.87 -25.28 -6.43
N ASP A 288 -14.60 -24.30 -6.98
CA ASP A 288 -16.04 -24.43 -7.15
C ASP A 288 -16.25 -25.61 -8.10
N ASP A 289 -16.23 -26.83 -7.56
CA ASP A 289 -16.73 -27.99 -8.26
C ASP A 289 -18.23 -27.76 -8.50
N ALA A 290 -18.57 -27.73 -9.79
CA ALA A 290 -19.87 -27.38 -10.37
C ALA A 290 -21.04 -28.25 -9.89
#